data_AF-A0A9C8AD14-F1
#
_entry.id   AF-A0A9C8AD14-F1
#
_cell.length_a   1.000
_cell.length_b   1.000
_cell.length_c   1.000
_cell.angle_alpha   90.00
_cell.angle_beta   90.00
_cell.angle_gamma   90.00
#
_symmetry.space_group_name_H-M   'P 1'
#
loop_
_entity.id
_entity.type
_entity.pdbx_description
1 polymer ?
#
loop_
_entity_poly.entity_id
_entity_poly.type
_entity_poly.pdbx_seq_one_letter_code
_entity_poly.pdbx_strand_id
1 'polypeptide(L)'
;MNISKLISLMPLFAVILILYNVMVFFGVNFDECTAQTLKNAAECQVNSLFSLTLPSGKEWAPTWSSLILMLGVMTLYIELVKSTKTGSITLIEHALSMVVFIACLMEFILIDSAGTSTFLIITLMSLLDVVAGFTITVASARRDFTMGG
;
A
#
# COMPACT_ATOMS: atom_id res chain seq x y z
N MET A 1 -3.25 -19.96 20.16
CA MET A 1 -3.58 -18.56 19.84
C MET A 1 -4.46 -18.58 18.60
N ASN A 2 -5.71 -18.13 18.68
CA ASN A 2 -6.67 -18.25 17.56
C ASN A 2 -6.20 -17.39 16.38
N ILE A 3 -6.34 -17.91 15.15
CA ILE A 3 -5.95 -17.25 13.89
C ILE A 3 -6.48 -15.81 13.74
N SER A 4 -7.65 -15.53 14.32
CA SER A 4 -8.22 -14.16 14.38
C SER A 4 -7.35 -13.15 15.14
N LYS A 5 -6.63 -13.57 16.20
CA LYS A 5 -5.69 -12.69 16.93
C LYS A 5 -4.39 -12.48 16.16
N LEU A 6 -3.96 -13.48 15.38
CA LEU A 6 -2.74 -13.40 14.56
C LEU A 6 -2.90 -12.39 13.42
N ILE A 7 -4.05 -12.43 12.74
CA ILE A 7 -4.42 -11.47 11.69
C ILE A 7 -4.61 -10.04 12.23
N SER A 8 -5.05 -9.90 13.48
CA SER A 8 -5.12 -8.59 14.09
C SER A 8 -3.73 -8.01 14.36
N LEU A 9 -2.73 -8.87 14.67
CA LEU A 9 -1.38 -8.45 15.05
C LEU A 9 -0.49 -8.03 13.88
N MET A 10 -0.71 -8.59 12.69
CA MET A 10 0.12 -8.32 11.52
C MET A 10 -0.35 -7.06 10.79
N PRO A 11 0.57 -6.21 10.29
CA PRO A 11 0.23 -5.12 9.39
C PRO A 11 -0.33 -5.74 8.12
N LEU A 12 -1.60 -5.52 7.89
CA LEU A 12 -2.34 -5.96 6.71
C LEU A 12 -1.69 -5.37 5.45
N PHE A 13 -1.03 -4.22 5.56
CA PHE A 13 -0.26 -3.65 4.46
C PHE A 13 0.91 -4.56 4.00
N ALA A 14 1.44 -5.44 4.88
CA ALA A 14 2.41 -6.46 4.45
C ALA A 14 1.85 -7.39 3.37
N VAL A 15 0.53 -7.62 3.36
CA VAL A 15 -0.13 -8.43 2.32
C VAL A 15 0.05 -7.77 0.96
N ILE A 16 -0.01 -6.44 0.87
CA ILE A 16 0.20 -5.71 -0.39
C ILE A 16 1.65 -5.84 -0.87
N LEU A 17 2.62 -5.73 0.04
CA LEU A 17 4.04 -5.93 -0.27
C LEU A 17 4.31 -7.35 -0.80
N ILE A 18 3.79 -8.36 -0.11
CA ILE A 18 3.94 -9.76 -0.54
C ILE A 18 3.23 -9.98 -1.89
N LEU A 19 2.03 -9.43 -2.06
CA LEU A 19 1.26 -9.54 -3.30
C LEU A 19 2.02 -8.92 -4.48
N TYR A 20 2.62 -7.74 -4.30
CA TYR A 20 3.44 -7.11 -5.33
C TYR A 20 4.61 -8.00 -5.76
N ASN A 21 5.39 -8.49 -4.79
CA ASN A 21 6.53 -9.38 -5.04
C ASN A 21 6.11 -10.68 -5.74
N VAL A 22 4.99 -11.28 -5.32
CA VAL A 22 4.44 -12.48 -5.97
C VAL A 22 4.03 -12.19 -7.41
N MET A 23 3.36 -11.07 -7.68
CA MET A 23 2.97 -10.69 -9.05
C MET A 23 4.20 -10.47 -9.94
N VAL A 24 5.20 -9.75 -9.45
CA VAL A 24 6.49 -9.56 -10.13
C VAL A 24 7.15 -10.91 -10.42
N PHE A 25 7.17 -11.83 -9.45
CA PHE A 25 7.73 -13.17 -9.61
C PHE A 25 7.03 -13.99 -10.70
N PHE A 26 5.71 -13.82 -10.87
CA PHE A 26 4.93 -14.43 -11.95
C PHE A 26 5.06 -13.70 -13.30
N GLY A 27 5.90 -12.66 -13.39
CA GLY A 27 6.17 -11.92 -14.63
C GLY A 27 5.19 -10.79 -14.93
N VAL A 28 4.44 -10.31 -13.93
CA VAL A 28 3.63 -9.10 -14.08
C VAL A 28 4.55 -7.88 -14.05
N ASN A 29 4.56 -7.12 -15.14
CA ASN A 29 5.32 -5.88 -15.24
C ASN A 29 4.45 -4.70 -14.79
N PHE A 30 4.96 -3.91 -13.83
CA PHE A 30 4.33 -2.69 -13.31
C PHE A 30 4.94 -1.41 -13.89
N ASP A 31 5.86 -1.55 -14.85
CA ASP A 31 6.42 -0.42 -15.57
C ASP A 31 5.33 0.33 -16.31
N GLU A 32 4.99 1.50 -15.77
CA GLU A 32 4.18 2.47 -16.48
C GLU A 32 5.02 3.00 -17.63
N CYS A 33 4.50 2.95 -18.85
CA CYS A 33 5.15 3.57 -20.00
C CYS A 33 5.40 5.05 -19.72
N THR A 34 6.62 5.35 -19.30
CA THR A 34 7.05 6.73 -19.13
C THR A 34 7.42 7.23 -20.51
N ALA A 35 6.98 8.45 -20.86
CA ALA A 35 7.16 9.07 -22.17
C ALA A 35 8.63 9.19 -22.65
N GLN A 36 9.63 8.70 -21.91
CA GLN A 36 11.03 8.71 -22.29
C GLN A 36 11.39 7.64 -23.36
N THR A 37 10.50 6.67 -23.62
CA THR A 37 10.63 5.68 -24.72
C THR A 37 10.08 6.19 -26.07
N LEU A 38 10.02 7.52 -26.25
CA LEU A 38 9.52 8.19 -27.46
C LEU A 38 10.43 8.08 -28.70
N LYS A 39 11.40 7.15 -28.73
CA LYS A 39 12.06 6.81 -30.00
C LYS A 39 11.25 5.84 -30.85
N ASN A 40 10.30 5.09 -30.28
CA ASN A 40 9.30 4.31 -31.01
C ASN A 40 7.97 4.33 -30.23
N ALA A 41 7.10 5.30 -30.51
CA ALA A 41 5.77 5.43 -29.90
C ALA A 41 4.80 4.26 -30.19
N ALA A 42 5.23 3.25 -30.96
CA ALA A 42 4.42 2.13 -31.41
C ALA A 42 4.34 0.95 -30.43
N GLU A 43 5.17 0.91 -29.38
CA GLU A 43 5.31 -0.27 -28.50
C GLU A 43 4.82 -0.05 -27.07
N CYS A 44 4.29 1.13 -26.73
CA CYS A 44 3.63 1.30 -25.43
C CYS A 44 2.25 0.64 -25.47
N GLN A 45 2.23 -0.69 -25.47
CA GLN A 45 1.03 -1.46 -25.27
C GLN A 45 0.72 -1.47 -23.78
N VAL A 46 -0.17 -0.55 -23.38
CA VAL A 46 -0.76 -0.58 -22.05
C VAL A 46 -1.58 -1.87 -21.99
N ASN A 47 -1.09 -2.86 -21.23
CA ASN A 47 -1.79 -4.12 -21.01
C ASN A 47 -3.00 -3.87 -20.09
N SER A 48 -4.04 -3.30 -20.69
CA SER A 48 -5.32 -3.02 -20.07
C SER A 48 -6.07 -4.32 -19.81
N LEU A 49 -6.64 -4.48 -18.63
CA LEU A 49 -7.38 -5.69 -18.26
C LEU A 49 -8.77 -5.74 -18.90
N PHE A 50 -9.41 -4.58 -18.94
CA PHE A 50 -10.66 -4.33 -19.63
C PHE A 50 -10.74 -2.85 -19.96
N SER A 51 -11.64 -2.47 -20.86
CA SER A 51 -12.00 -1.08 -21.11
C SER A 51 -13.45 -0.85 -20.74
N LEU A 52 -13.72 0.29 -20.10
CA LEU A 52 -15.05 0.74 -19.76
C LEU A 52 -15.21 2.19 -20.22
N THR A 53 -16.18 2.45 -21.09
CA THR A 53 -16.54 3.81 -21.45
C THR A 53 -17.33 4.44 -20.31
N LEU A 54 -16.77 5.48 -19.70
CA LEU A 54 -17.43 6.23 -18.63
C LEU A 54 -18.59 7.08 -19.18
N PRO A 55 -19.56 7.47 -18.35
CA PRO A 55 -20.62 8.42 -18.74
C PRO A 55 -20.09 9.77 -19.22
N SER A 56 -18.84 10.12 -18.89
CA SER A 56 -18.13 11.28 -19.41
C SER A 56 -17.64 11.13 -20.86
N GLY A 57 -17.80 9.95 -21.47
CA GLY A 57 -17.33 9.62 -22.82
C GLY A 57 -15.85 9.21 -22.89
N LYS A 58 -15.12 9.22 -21.77
CA LYS A 58 -13.72 8.75 -21.70
C LYS A 58 -13.66 7.23 -21.54
N GLU A 59 -12.77 6.58 -22.28
CA GLU A 59 -12.43 5.18 -22.04
C GLU A 59 -11.50 5.08 -20.82
N TRP A 60 -11.95 4.36 -19.80
CA TRP A 60 -11.15 4.00 -18.65
C TRP A 60 -10.68 2.55 -18.80
N ALA A 61 -9.37 2.36 -18.79
CA ALA A 61 -8.74 1.07 -19.01
C ALA A 61 -7.73 0.79 -17.88
N PRO A 62 -8.17 0.16 -16.78
CA PRO A 62 -7.29 -0.13 -15.64
C PRO A 62 -6.25 -1.20 -15.98
N THR A 63 -5.05 -1.01 -15.44
CA THR A 63 -3.93 -1.95 -15.52
C THR A 63 -3.71 -2.65 -14.18
N TRP A 64 -2.79 -3.62 -14.14
CA TRP A 64 -2.35 -4.25 -12.89
C TRP A 64 -1.85 -3.24 -11.85
N SER A 65 -1.11 -2.21 -12.30
CA SER A 65 -0.70 -1.08 -11.46
C SER A 65 -1.88 -0.37 -10.81
N SER A 66 -2.93 -0.08 -11.58
CA SER A 66 -4.13 0.59 -11.05
C SER A 66 -4.83 -0.27 -9.98
N LEU A 67 -4.91 -1.58 -10.20
CA LEU A 67 -5.56 -2.51 -9.28
C LEU A 67 -4.81 -2.68 -7.97
N ILE A 68 -3.48 -2.86 -8.01
CA ILE A 68 -2.70 -3.03 -6.79
C ILE A 68 -2.70 -1.77 -5.94
N LEU A 69 -2.68 -0.59 -6.57
CA LEU A 69 -2.82 0.69 -5.87
C LEU A 69 -4.20 0.83 -5.22
N MET A 70 -5.27 0.44 -5.92
CA MET A 70 -6.62 0.48 -5.37
C MET A 70 -6.76 -0.46 -4.16
N LEU A 71 -6.20 -1.66 -4.23
CA LEU A 71 -6.11 -2.59 -3.11
C LEU A 71 -5.25 -2.05 -1.97
N GLY A 72 -4.15 -1.37 -2.29
CA GLY A 72 -3.27 -0.69 -1.34
C GLY A 72 -4.02 0.36 -0.53
N VAL A 73 -4.76 1.25 -1.19
CA VAL A 73 -5.61 2.27 -0.53
C VAL A 73 -6.64 1.62 0.38
N MET A 74 -7.36 0.61 -0.11
CA MET A 74 -8.38 -0.07 0.68
C MET A 74 -7.79 -0.75 1.92
N THR A 75 -6.62 -1.36 1.79
CA THR A 75 -5.89 -2.00 2.88
C THR A 75 -5.41 -0.98 3.92
N LEU A 76 -4.87 0.15 3.45
CA LEU A 76 -4.46 1.26 4.32
C LEU A 76 -5.64 1.81 5.13
N TYR A 77 -6.81 1.95 4.51
CA TYR A 77 -8.01 2.39 5.23
C TYR A 77 -8.40 1.40 6.34
N ILE A 78 -8.36 0.10 6.06
CA ILE A 78 -8.66 -0.93 7.06
C ILE A 78 -7.67 -0.86 8.23
N GLU A 79 -6.37 -0.67 7.96
CA GLU A 79 -5.36 -0.49 9.01
C GLU A 79 -5.62 0.76 9.85
N LEU A 80 -5.96 1.88 9.23
CA LEU A 80 -6.31 3.11 9.93
C LEU A 80 -7.46 2.89 10.92
N VAL A 81 -8.54 2.23 10.47
CA VAL A 81 -9.67 1.89 11.34
C VAL A 81 -9.25 0.93 12.46
N LYS A 82 -8.40 -0.06 12.17
CA LYS A 82 -7.88 -1.00 13.17
C LYS A 82 -7.07 -0.28 14.25
N SER A 83 -6.23 0.68 13.86
CA SER A 83 -5.38 1.48 14.75
C SER A 83 -6.17 2.40 15.69
N THR A 84 -7.48 2.60 15.49
CA THR A 84 -8.31 3.35 16.44
C THR A 84 -8.61 2.58 17.73
N LYS A 85 -8.33 1.27 17.78
CA LYS A 85 -8.48 0.44 18.97
C LYS A 85 -7.26 0.61 19.87
N THR A 86 -7.47 1.04 21.11
CA THR A 86 -6.40 1.25 22.10
C THR A 86 -6.12 -0.03 22.89
N GLY A 87 -4.85 -0.46 22.98
CA GLY A 87 -4.41 -1.56 23.85
C GLY A 87 -2.90 -1.86 23.76
N SER A 88 -2.38 -2.78 24.59
CA SER A 88 -0.95 -3.16 24.57
C SER A 88 -0.49 -3.79 23.24
N ILE A 89 -1.43 -4.30 22.45
CA ILE A 89 -1.17 -4.90 21.12
C ILE A 89 -0.80 -3.82 20.08
N THR A 90 -1.26 -2.59 20.28
CA THR A 90 -1.05 -1.46 19.36
C THR A 90 0.44 -1.09 19.18
N LEU A 91 1.28 -1.28 20.20
CA LEU A 91 2.73 -1.02 20.08
C LEU A 91 3.42 -1.98 19.11
N ILE A 92 3.00 -3.26 19.11
CA ILE A 92 3.57 -4.28 18.22
C ILE A 92 3.10 -4.03 16.79
N GLU A 93 1.86 -3.63 16.60
CA GLU A 93 1.31 -3.25 15.28
C GLU A 93 2.13 -2.13 14.64
N HIS A 94 2.46 -1.07 15.38
CA HIS A 94 3.28 0.04 14.87
C HIS A 94 4.70 -0.39 14.55
N ALA A 95 5.32 -1.18 15.42
CA ALA A 95 6.67 -1.69 15.19
C ALA A 95 6.73 -2.58 13.94
N LEU A 96 5.72 -3.43 13.74
CA LEU A 96 5.66 -4.33 12.60
C LEU A 96 5.35 -3.57 11.30
N SER A 97 4.50 -2.54 11.34
CA SER A 97 4.29 -1.61 10.21
C SER A 97 5.58 -0.87 9.84
N MET A 98 6.38 -0.43 10.82
CA MET A 98 7.69 0.17 10.57
C MET A 98 8.63 -0.79 9.82
N VAL A 99 8.64 -2.07 10.20
CA VAL A 99 9.43 -3.10 9.49
C VAL A 99 8.97 -3.24 8.03
N VAL A 100 7.65 -3.25 7.78
CA VAL A 100 7.10 -3.30 6.41
C VAL A 100 7.52 -2.07 5.61
N PHE A 101 7.43 -0.87 6.20
CA PHE A 101 7.87 0.35 5.54
C PHE A 101 9.37 0.31 5.17
N ILE A 102 10.22 -0.15 6.10
CA ILE A 102 11.66 -0.30 5.83
C ILE A 102 11.90 -1.31 4.71
N ALA A 103 11.18 -2.43 4.70
CA ALA A 103 11.27 -3.43 3.64
C ALA A 103 10.87 -2.83 2.28
N CYS A 104 9.73 -2.13 2.19
CA CYS A 104 9.31 -1.40 0.98
C CYS A 104 10.40 -0.42 0.52
N LEU A 105 10.94 0.38 1.44
CA LEU A 105 11.96 1.37 1.10
C LEU A 105 13.26 0.71 0.60
N MET A 106 13.67 -0.39 1.22
CA MET A 106 14.82 -1.17 0.76
C MET A 106 14.57 -1.79 -0.60
N GLU A 107 13.41 -2.41 -0.83
CA GLU A 107 13.05 -3.00 -2.12
C GLU A 107 13.06 -1.92 -3.22
N PHE A 108 12.47 -0.75 -2.98
CA PHE A 108 12.43 0.34 -3.96
C PHE A 108 13.82 0.82 -4.40
N ILE A 109 14.78 0.87 -3.46
CA ILE A 109 16.13 1.37 -3.73
C ILE A 109 17.03 0.28 -4.32
N LEU A 110 16.86 -0.97 -3.90
CA LEU A 110 17.81 -2.05 -4.19
C LEU A 110 17.35 -2.98 -5.32
N ILE A 111 16.05 -3.05 -5.62
CA ILE A 111 15.48 -3.99 -6.59
C ILE A 111 15.03 -3.23 -7.84
N ASP A 112 15.60 -3.58 -8.99
CA ASP A 112 15.31 -2.95 -10.28
C ASP A 112 13.82 -3.02 -10.64
N SER A 113 13.19 -4.18 -10.44
CA SER A 113 11.75 -4.37 -10.69
C SER A 113 10.85 -3.53 -9.77
N ALA A 114 11.34 -3.04 -8.65
CA ALA A 114 10.60 -2.19 -7.74
C ALA A 114 10.79 -0.69 -8.07
N GLY A 115 11.64 -0.34 -9.04
CA GLY A 115 11.92 1.03 -9.49
C GLY A 115 10.78 1.71 -10.26
N THR A 116 9.52 1.43 -9.90
CA THR A 116 8.31 1.90 -10.60
C THR A 116 7.57 2.97 -9.80
N SER A 117 6.84 3.86 -10.48
CA SER A 117 5.95 4.83 -9.83
C SER A 117 4.89 4.13 -8.97
N THR A 118 4.38 2.99 -9.44
CA THR A 118 3.43 2.16 -8.69
C THR A 118 4.01 1.74 -7.33
N PHE A 119 5.22 1.19 -7.31
CA PHE A 119 5.83 0.73 -6.07
C PHE A 119 6.26 1.88 -5.15
N LEU A 120 6.66 3.02 -5.71
CA LEU A 120 6.89 4.24 -4.93
C LEU A 120 5.62 4.68 -4.18
N ILE A 121 4.46 4.63 -4.83
CA ILE A 121 3.18 4.95 -4.19
C ILE A 121 2.85 3.92 -3.10
N ILE A 122 3.10 2.63 -3.32
CA ILE A 122 2.96 1.59 -2.27
C ILE A 122 3.88 1.88 -1.08
N THR A 123 5.12 2.31 -1.35
CA THR A 123 6.07 2.69 -0.31
C THR A 123 5.57 3.90 0.49
N LEU A 124 5.03 4.93 -0.18
CA LEU A 124 4.41 6.08 0.48
C LEU A 124 3.17 5.69 1.29
N MET A 125 2.36 4.75 0.80
CA MET A 125 1.24 4.20 1.57
C MET A 125 1.72 3.51 2.86
N SER A 126 2.79 2.71 2.79
CA SER A 126 3.38 2.10 4.00
C SER A 126 3.97 3.13 4.96
N LEU A 127 4.52 4.24 4.45
CA LEU A 127 4.94 5.37 5.29
C LEU A 127 3.74 6.00 6.02
N LEU A 128 2.64 6.22 5.30
CA LEU A 128 1.42 6.78 5.87
C LEU A 128 0.80 5.86 6.94
N ASP A 129 0.89 4.54 6.75
CA ASP A 129 0.45 3.56 7.75
C ASP A 129 1.17 3.77 9.10
N VAL A 130 2.51 3.87 9.06
CA VAL A 130 3.33 4.14 10.25
C VAL A 130 2.96 5.48 10.90
N VAL A 131 2.90 6.56 10.12
CA VAL A 131 2.62 7.91 10.63
C VAL A 131 1.22 8.02 11.22
N ALA A 132 0.22 7.45 10.55
CA ALA A 132 -1.16 7.46 11.01
C ALA A 132 -1.31 6.66 12.31
N GLY A 133 -0.69 5.48 12.39
CA GLY A 133 -0.73 4.64 13.59
C GLY A 133 -0.22 5.36 14.84
N PHE A 134 0.96 6.00 14.75
CA PHE A 134 1.50 6.80 15.85
C PHE A 134 0.62 8.00 16.19
N THR A 135 0.11 8.71 15.17
CA THR A 135 -0.72 9.91 15.35
C THR A 135 -2.03 9.58 16.09
N ILE A 136 -2.72 8.50 15.70
CA ILE A 136 -3.96 8.05 16.36
C ILE A 136 -3.69 7.66 17.80
N THR A 137 -2.59 6.96 18.06
CA THR A 137 -2.22 6.52 19.42
C THR A 137 -2.00 7.73 20.34
N VAL A 138 -1.23 8.73 19.89
CA VAL A 138 -1.00 9.97 20.66
C VAL A 138 -2.29 10.75 20.88
N ALA A 139 -3.16 10.85 19.86
CA ALA A 139 -4.45 11.53 19.98
C ALA A 139 -5.37 10.84 21.00
N SER A 140 -5.39 9.50 21.01
CA SER A 140 -6.20 8.73 21.96
C SER A 140 -5.74 8.94 23.41
N ALA A 141 -4.42 8.90 23.67
CA ALA A 141 -3.86 9.14 24.98
C ALA A 141 -4.20 10.55 25.51
N ARG A 142 -4.16 11.57 24.65
CA ARG A 142 -4.54 12.95 25.02
C ARG A 142 -5.99 13.08 25.47
N ARG A 143 -6.92 12.38 24.81
CA ARG A 143 -8.35 12.40 25.16
C ARG A 143 -8.63 11.77 26.53
N ASP A 144 -7.90 10.72 26.87
CA ASP A 144 -8.03 10.05 28.17
C ASP A 144 -7.62 10.97 29.34
N PHE A 145 -6.64 11.86 29.14
CA PHE A 145 -6.25 12.84 30.16
C PHE A 145 -7.30 13.93 30.44
N THR A 146 -8.15 14.27 29.47
CA THR A 146 -9.17 15.34 29.63
C THR A 146 -10.43 14.87 30.37
N MET A 147 -10.69 13.56 30.45
CA MET A 147 -11.87 12.98 31.13
C MET A 147 -11.62 12.63 32.60
N GLY A 148 -10.38 12.79 33.09
CA GLY A 148 -9.96 12.41 34.45
C GLY A 148 -9.68 13.56 35.42
N GLY A 149 -10.02 14.80 35.04
CA GLY A 149 -9.98 15.99 35.91
C GLY A 149 -11.36 16.63 35.99
#